data_AF-A0A679HZN7-F1
#
_entry.id   AF-A0A679HZN7-F1
#
_cell.length_a   1.000
_cell.length_b   1.000
_cell.length_c   1.000
_cell.angle_alpha   90.00
_cell.angle_beta   90.00
_cell.angle_gamma   90.00
#
_symmetry.space_group_name_H-M   'P 1'
#
loop_
_entity.id
_entity.type
_entity.pdbx_description
1 polymer ?
#
loop_
_entity_poly.entity_id
_entity_poly.type
_entity_poly.pdbx_seq_one_letter_code
_entity_poly.pdbx_strand_id
1 'polypeptide(L)'
;MIVTAWLFAIADPLLQLFMGTLLLYLVIGGRSLQEHAARVHSDLTAGNLTDARIHVSWLVSRNTRQLDGTAVSKACIESVLENGNDALFAPIFWFLLLGPAGAVLYRLANTLDAMWGYRTPRYLHFGRAAAKLDDALNYLPARLTACSYALVGNTRRALACWRTQAPGWDSPNAGPVMAAGAGALQIQLGGAADYHGATEERPTLGEGLKPQAYDIRRAQQLVRHTLWLWLGLIAVAAITFRLF
;
A
#
# COMPACT_ATOMS: atom_id res chain seq x y z
N MET A 1 -14.25 11.20 20.23
CA MET A 1 -13.10 11.82 19.52
C MET A 1 -12.69 13.17 20.12
N ILE A 2 -13.61 14.12 20.33
CA ILE A 2 -13.27 15.43 20.91
C ILE A 2 -12.74 15.28 22.34
N VAL A 3 -13.44 14.56 23.22
CA VAL A 3 -13.01 14.37 24.63
C VAL A 3 -11.64 13.67 24.74
N THR A 4 -11.36 12.68 23.89
CA THR A 4 -10.06 11.98 23.87
C THR A 4 -8.92 12.85 23.34
N ALA A 5 -9.18 13.72 22.36
CA ALA A 5 -8.20 14.69 21.86
C ALA A 5 -7.90 15.78 22.91
N TRP A 6 -8.92 16.22 23.65
CA TRP A 6 -8.77 17.16 24.76
C TRP A 6 -8.00 16.55 25.95
N LEU A 7 -8.28 15.30 26.33
CA LEU A 7 -7.54 14.59 27.37
C LEU A 7 -6.08 14.32 26.98
N PHE A 8 -5.81 14.07 25.69
CA PHE A 8 -4.45 13.96 25.18
C PHE A 8 -3.72 15.30 25.22
N ALA A 9 -4.37 16.40 24.85
CA ALA A 9 -3.76 17.74 24.85
C ALA A 9 -3.33 18.24 26.23
N ILE A 10 -3.99 17.78 27.30
CA ILE A 10 -3.65 18.11 28.70
C ILE A 10 -2.72 17.09 29.37
N ALA A 11 -2.40 15.98 28.70
CA ALA A 11 -1.52 14.94 29.24
C ALA A 11 -0.06 15.41 29.22
N ASP A 12 0.77 14.81 30.08
CA ASP A 12 2.22 15.04 30.07
C ASP A 12 2.83 14.73 28.68
N PRO A 13 3.79 15.53 28.16
CA PRO A 13 4.38 15.32 26.84
C PRO A 13 4.95 13.91 26.60
N LEU A 14 5.48 13.24 27.64
CA LEU A 14 5.96 11.86 27.53
C LEU A 14 4.80 10.87 27.35
N LEU A 15 3.69 11.09 28.06
CA LEU A 15 2.48 10.28 27.92
C LEU A 15 1.84 10.47 26.54
N GLN A 16 1.81 11.71 26.04
CA GLN A 16 1.37 12.01 24.67
C GLN A 16 2.22 11.26 23.63
N LEU A 17 3.55 11.33 23.74
CA LEU A 17 4.45 10.65 22.83
C LEU A 17 4.26 9.12 22.86
N PHE A 18 4.16 8.55 24.06
CA PHE A 18 3.94 7.12 24.25
C PHE A 18 2.61 6.67 23.65
N MET A 19 1.50 7.31 24.03
CA MET A 19 0.17 6.98 23.53
C MET A 19 0.06 7.19 22.02
N GLY A 20 0.66 8.26 21.49
CA GLY A 20 0.65 8.53 20.06
C GLY A 20 1.40 7.47 19.26
N THR A 21 2.57 7.07 19.74
CA THR A 21 3.39 6.02 19.12
C THR A 21 2.70 4.66 19.20
N LEU A 22 2.08 4.35 20.34
CA LEU A 22 1.29 3.12 20.52
C LEU A 22 0.10 3.09 19.55
N LEU A 23 -0.64 4.19 19.44
CA LEU A 23 -1.76 4.29 18.49
C LEU A 23 -1.29 4.13 17.04
N LEU A 24 -0.20 4.79 16.67
CA LEU A 24 0.38 4.64 15.33
C LEU A 24 0.77 3.18 15.07
N TYR A 25 1.42 2.52 16.03
CA TYR A 25 1.79 1.11 15.95
C TYR A 25 0.57 0.20 15.74
N LEU A 26 -0.54 0.45 16.45
CA LEU A 26 -1.78 -0.32 16.30
C LEU A 26 -2.47 -0.08 14.96
N VAL A 27 -2.32 1.12 14.39
CA VAL A 27 -2.97 1.51 13.15
C VAL A 27 -2.17 1.07 11.91
N ILE A 28 -0.85 0.96 12.01
CA ILE A 28 0.00 0.53 10.89
C ILE A 28 -0.15 -0.98 10.62
N GLY A 29 -0.40 -1.34 9.36
CA GLY A 29 -0.64 -2.73 8.92
C GLY A 29 0.57 -3.42 8.26
N GLY A 30 1.73 -2.76 8.20
CA GLY A 30 2.85 -3.22 7.38
C GLY A 30 3.40 -4.60 7.73
N ARG A 31 3.41 -4.97 9.02
CA ARG A 31 3.90 -6.30 9.45
C ARG A 31 3.06 -7.43 8.85
N SER A 32 1.73 -7.32 8.93
CA SER A 32 0.82 -8.30 8.35
C SER A 32 1.04 -8.43 6.85
N LEU A 33 1.17 -7.31 6.13
CA LEU A 33 1.44 -7.31 4.68
C LEU A 33 2.73 -8.07 4.33
N GLN A 34 3.80 -7.82 5.10
CA GLN A 34 5.08 -8.50 4.91
C GLN A 34 4.99 -10.00 5.21
N GLU A 35 4.30 -10.40 6.27
CA GLU A 35 4.13 -11.81 6.63
C GLU A 35 3.33 -12.59 5.58
N HIS A 36 2.23 -12.01 5.07
CA HIS A 36 1.42 -12.64 4.01
C HIS A 36 2.22 -12.79 2.70
N ALA A 37 2.94 -11.75 2.27
CA ALA A 37 3.78 -11.82 1.08
C ALA A 37 4.94 -12.83 1.24
N ALA A 38 5.53 -12.92 2.44
CA ALA A 38 6.58 -13.88 2.73
C ALA A 38 6.08 -15.34 2.65
N ARG A 39 4.84 -15.61 3.07
CA ARG A 39 4.20 -16.92 2.93
C ARG A 39 4.07 -17.31 1.45
N VAL A 40 3.47 -16.45 0.64
CA VAL A 40 3.32 -16.69 -0.81
C VAL A 40 4.67 -16.95 -1.48
N HIS A 41 5.68 -16.15 -1.14
CA HIS A 41 7.04 -16.35 -1.63
C HIS A 41 7.62 -17.72 -1.22
N SER A 42 7.43 -18.13 0.03
CA SER A 42 7.89 -19.44 0.53
C SER A 42 7.24 -20.58 -0.23
N ASP A 43 5.92 -20.54 -0.43
CA ASP A 43 5.20 -21.61 -1.14
C ASP A 43 5.65 -21.74 -2.59
N LEU A 44 5.79 -20.60 -3.29
CA LEU A 44 6.26 -20.60 -4.68
C LEU A 44 7.70 -21.11 -4.79
N THR A 45 8.57 -20.74 -3.85
CA THR A 45 9.96 -21.19 -3.85
C THR A 45 10.06 -22.69 -3.54
N ALA A 46 9.14 -23.23 -2.75
CA ALA A 46 9.01 -24.66 -2.47
C ALA A 46 8.32 -25.45 -3.59
N GLY A 47 7.79 -24.80 -4.63
CA GLY A 47 7.01 -25.45 -5.70
C GLY A 47 5.55 -25.77 -5.33
N ASN A 48 5.08 -25.31 -4.17
CA ASN A 48 3.72 -25.56 -3.66
C ASN A 48 2.71 -24.56 -4.24
N LEU A 49 2.43 -24.67 -5.54
CA LEU A 49 1.54 -23.73 -6.23
C LEU A 49 0.11 -23.71 -5.64
N THR A 50 -0.40 -24.84 -5.15
CA THR A 50 -1.72 -24.92 -4.52
C THR A 50 -1.80 -24.03 -3.29
N ASP A 51 -0.82 -24.12 -2.39
CA ASP A 51 -0.77 -23.30 -1.17
C ASP A 51 -0.53 -21.83 -1.51
N ALA A 52 0.33 -21.55 -2.51
CA ALA A 52 0.57 -20.19 -2.97
C ALA A 52 -0.71 -19.50 -3.49
N ARG A 53 -1.59 -20.25 -4.18
CA ARG A 53 -2.91 -19.74 -4.65
C ARG A 53 -3.86 -19.43 -3.50
N ILE A 54 -3.80 -20.21 -2.42
CA ILE A 54 -4.61 -19.98 -1.21
C ILE A 54 -4.08 -18.74 -0.49
N HIS A 55 -2.78 -18.68 -0.21
CA HIS A 55 -2.21 -17.56 0.53
C HIS A 55 -2.28 -16.25 -0.23
N VAL A 56 -2.14 -16.24 -1.56
CA VAL A 56 -2.32 -15.00 -2.34
C VAL A 56 -3.78 -14.55 -2.36
N SER A 57 -4.75 -15.46 -2.21
CA SER A 57 -6.18 -15.10 -2.12
C SER A 57 -6.53 -14.35 -0.85
N TRP A 58 -5.66 -14.34 0.16
CA TRP A 58 -5.81 -13.50 1.35
C TRP A 58 -5.37 -12.04 1.11
N LEU A 59 -4.67 -11.78 -0.01
CA LEU A 59 -4.15 -10.47 -0.40
C LEU A 59 -4.92 -9.80 -1.54
N VAL A 60 -5.72 -10.57 -2.30
CA VAL A 60 -6.41 -10.08 -3.50
C VAL A 60 -7.89 -10.46 -3.50
N SER A 61 -8.72 -9.64 -4.12
CA SER A 61 -10.16 -9.91 -4.29
C SER A 61 -10.50 -10.69 -5.57
N ARG A 62 -9.51 -11.06 -6.40
CA ARG A 62 -9.70 -11.80 -7.66
C ARG A 62 -9.69 -13.31 -7.47
N ASN A 63 -10.21 -14.04 -8.45
CA ASN A 63 -10.14 -15.50 -8.46
C ASN A 63 -8.69 -15.98 -8.61
N THR A 64 -8.19 -16.76 -7.65
CA THR A 64 -6.81 -17.25 -7.63
C THR A 64 -6.66 -18.69 -8.08
N ARG A 65 -7.76 -19.43 -8.27
CA ARG A 65 -7.74 -20.90 -8.44
C ARG A 65 -6.97 -21.35 -9.67
N GLN A 66 -6.97 -20.55 -10.73
CA GLN A 66 -6.34 -20.87 -12.01
C GLN A 66 -5.01 -20.13 -12.25
N LEU A 67 -4.52 -19.36 -11.27
CA LEU A 67 -3.27 -18.59 -11.46
C LEU A 67 -2.07 -19.51 -11.57
N ASP A 68 -1.22 -19.33 -12.58
CA ASP A 68 0.11 -19.94 -12.59
C ASP A 68 1.06 -19.24 -11.61
N GLY A 69 2.27 -19.77 -11.42
CA GLY A 69 3.25 -19.20 -10.48
C GLY A 69 3.66 -17.75 -10.80
N THR A 70 3.68 -17.37 -12.07
CA THR A 70 3.96 -15.98 -12.50
C THR A 70 2.80 -15.06 -12.13
N ALA A 71 1.56 -15.50 -12.36
CA ALA A 71 0.37 -14.75 -12.04
C ALA A 71 0.14 -14.62 -10.53
N VAL A 72 0.49 -15.65 -9.73
CA VAL A 72 0.54 -15.55 -8.27
C VAL A 72 1.61 -14.54 -7.82
N SER A 73 2.82 -14.59 -8.41
CA SER A 73 3.89 -13.63 -8.08
C SER A 73 3.48 -12.20 -8.40
N LYS A 74 2.95 -11.98 -9.61
CA LYS A 74 2.38 -10.71 -10.05
C LYS A 74 1.32 -10.21 -9.07
N ALA A 75 0.38 -11.07 -8.72
CA ALA A 75 -0.72 -10.70 -7.84
C ALA A 75 -0.27 -10.30 -6.44
N CYS A 76 0.70 -11.04 -5.89
CA CYS A 76 1.30 -10.70 -4.60
C CYS A 76 2.05 -9.36 -4.66
N ILE A 77 2.82 -9.11 -5.72
CA ILE A 77 3.60 -7.88 -5.85
C ILE A 77 2.69 -6.66 -6.03
N GLU A 78 1.65 -6.75 -6.85
CA GLU A 78 0.62 -5.71 -7.00
C GLU A 78 0.06 -5.33 -5.62
N SER A 79 -0.39 -6.32 -4.83
CA SER A 79 -0.91 -6.09 -3.48
C SER A 79 0.13 -5.48 -2.55
N VAL A 80 1.39 -5.94 -2.57
CA VAL A 80 2.45 -5.40 -1.70
C VAL A 80 2.76 -3.94 -2.02
N LEU A 81 2.84 -3.59 -3.31
CA LEU A 81 3.16 -2.21 -3.72
C LEU A 81 2.01 -1.26 -3.39
N GLU A 82 0.78 -1.62 -3.78
CA GLU A 82 -0.44 -0.84 -3.54
C GLU A 82 -0.69 -0.66 -2.03
N ASN A 83 -0.81 -1.76 -1.29
CA ASN A 83 -1.07 -1.72 0.16
C ASN A 83 0.12 -1.19 0.95
N GLY A 84 1.31 -1.07 0.36
CA GLY A 84 2.43 -0.37 1.00
C GLY A 84 2.05 1.06 1.37
N ASN A 85 1.31 1.76 0.49
CA ASN A 85 0.77 3.08 0.78
C ASN A 85 -0.23 3.03 1.95
N ASP A 86 -1.24 2.16 1.85
CA ASP A 86 -2.40 2.20 2.75
C ASP A 86 -2.10 1.58 4.14
N ALA A 87 -1.17 0.64 4.19
CA ALA A 87 -0.79 -0.03 5.43
C ALA A 87 0.28 0.77 6.20
N LEU A 88 1.14 1.53 5.53
CA LEU A 88 2.30 2.21 6.15
C LEU A 88 2.30 3.73 5.92
N PHE A 89 2.43 4.16 4.67
CA PHE A 89 2.83 5.54 4.37
C PHE A 89 1.73 6.55 4.56
N ALA A 90 0.50 6.25 4.17
CA ALA A 90 -0.64 7.15 4.40
C ALA A 90 -0.98 7.30 5.90
N PRO A 91 -1.02 6.23 6.72
CA PRO A 91 -1.12 6.38 8.18
C PRO A 91 0.00 7.24 8.78
N ILE A 92 1.26 7.04 8.36
CA ILE A 92 2.41 7.85 8.84
C ILE A 92 2.23 9.31 8.41
N PHE A 93 1.84 9.57 7.16
CA PHE A 93 1.62 10.92 6.65
C PHE A 93 0.57 11.67 7.49
N TRP A 94 -0.60 11.05 7.71
CA TRP A 94 -1.66 11.67 8.50
C TRP A 94 -1.31 11.78 9.99
N PHE A 95 -0.47 10.87 10.51
CA PHE A 95 0.10 11.00 11.85
C PHE A 95 0.99 12.24 11.97
N LEU A 96 1.86 12.49 10.99
CA LEU A 96 2.75 13.66 11.01
C LEU A 96 1.98 14.98 10.90
N LEU A 97 0.87 14.99 10.14
CA LEU A 97 0.09 16.20 9.90
C LEU A 97 -0.91 16.51 11.02
N LEU A 98 -1.61 15.50 11.55
CA LEU A 98 -2.74 15.67 12.47
C LEU A 98 -2.57 14.85 13.77
N GLY A 99 -1.39 14.28 14.01
CA GLY A 99 -1.12 13.45 15.18
C GLY A 99 -1.86 12.10 15.16
N PRO A 100 -2.01 11.45 16.33
CA PRO A 100 -2.63 10.14 16.44
C PRO A 100 -4.06 10.08 15.89
N ALA A 101 -4.81 11.19 16.00
CA ALA A 101 -6.17 11.30 15.48
C ALA A 101 -6.19 11.22 13.93
N GLY A 102 -5.20 11.79 13.25
CA GLY A 102 -5.06 11.68 11.80
C GLY A 102 -4.84 10.25 11.32
N ALA A 103 -3.94 9.53 11.97
CA ALA A 103 -3.68 8.12 11.66
C ALA A 103 -4.94 7.26 11.82
N VAL A 104 -5.67 7.44 12.94
CA VAL A 104 -6.91 6.73 13.21
C VAL A 104 -8.00 7.10 12.19
N LEU A 105 -8.17 8.39 11.89
CA LEU A 105 -9.14 8.85 10.88
C LEU A 105 -8.88 8.20 9.53
N TYR A 106 -7.62 8.21 9.08
CA TYR A 106 -7.22 7.57 7.84
C TYR A 106 -7.54 6.08 7.84
N ARG A 107 -7.16 5.34 8.90
CA ARG A 107 -7.43 3.90 8.97
C ARG A 107 -8.91 3.57 8.98
N LEU A 108 -9.73 4.40 9.63
CA LEU A 108 -11.18 4.25 9.59
C LEU A 108 -11.72 4.45 8.17
N ALA A 109 -11.28 5.50 7.46
CA ALA A 109 -11.68 5.74 6.07
C ALA A 109 -11.27 4.59 5.15
N ASN A 110 -10.04 4.11 5.28
CA ASN A 110 -9.52 2.98 4.50
C ASN A 110 -10.24 1.66 4.82
N THR A 111 -10.57 1.42 6.08
CA THR A 111 -11.37 0.24 6.46
C THR A 111 -12.81 0.33 5.93
N LEU A 112 -13.40 1.53 5.94
CA LEU A 112 -14.73 1.76 5.39
C LEU A 112 -14.77 1.46 3.88
N ASP A 113 -13.76 1.88 3.13
CA ASP A 113 -13.67 1.56 1.70
C ASP A 113 -13.43 0.07 1.46
N ALA A 114 -12.52 -0.56 2.20
CA ALA A 114 -12.26 -2.00 2.06
C ALA A 114 -13.50 -2.88 2.36
N MET A 115 -14.37 -2.45 3.29
CA MET A 115 -15.56 -3.20 3.69
C MET A 115 -16.80 -2.88 2.85
N TRP A 116 -17.00 -1.62 2.45
CA TRP A 116 -18.23 -1.16 1.80
C TRP A 116 -18.03 -0.49 0.44
N GLY A 117 -16.80 -0.33 -0.04
CA GLY A 117 -16.48 0.24 -1.36
C GLY A 117 -17.02 -0.58 -2.53
N TYR A 118 -17.31 -1.87 -2.31
CA TYR A 118 -17.99 -2.72 -3.29
C TYR A 118 -19.37 -2.17 -3.63
N ARG A 119 -19.59 -1.92 -4.93
CA ARG A 119 -20.85 -1.41 -5.50
C ARG A 119 -21.94 -2.49 -5.53
N THR A 120 -22.32 -3.00 -4.36
CA THR A 120 -23.53 -3.81 -4.22
C THR A 120 -24.76 -2.90 -4.30
N PRO A 121 -25.91 -3.38 -4.82
CA PRO A 121 -27.13 -2.56 -4.91
C PRO A 121 -27.55 -1.94 -3.58
N ARG A 122 -27.23 -2.60 -2.46
CA ARG A 122 -27.54 -2.16 -1.09
C ARG A 122 -26.66 -1.00 -0.59
N TYR A 123 -25.40 -0.94 -1.00
CA TYR A 123 -24.42 0.03 -0.47
C TYR A 123 -23.92 1.03 -1.51
N LEU A 124 -24.49 1.06 -2.71
CA LEU A 124 -23.99 1.84 -3.85
C LEU A 124 -23.65 3.31 -3.51
N HIS A 125 -24.54 4.02 -2.80
CA HIS A 125 -24.31 5.43 -2.44
C HIS A 125 -23.30 5.59 -1.30
N PHE A 126 -23.40 4.75 -0.27
CA PHE A 126 -22.50 4.79 0.90
C PHE A 126 -21.08 4.38 0.53
N GLY A 127 -20.93 3.26 -0.19
CA GLY A 127 -19.66 2.77 -0.72
C GLY A 127 -18.99 3.78 -1.64
N ARG A 128 -19.76 4.48 -2.50
CA ARG A 128 -19.19 5.55 -3.34
C ARG A 128 -18.68 6.74 -2.53
N ALA A 129 -19.32 7.09 -1.42
CA ALA A 129 -18.83 8.15 -0.54
C ALA A 129 -17.57 7.71 0.21
N ALA A 130 -17.53 6.47 0.71
CA ALA A 130 -16.35 5.88 1.35
C ALA A 130 -15.14 5.84 0.39
N ALA A 131 -15.34 5.32 -0.82
CA ALA A 131 -14.29 5.26 -1.85
C ALA A 131 -13.74 6.64 -2.21
N LYS A 132 -14.61 7.65 -2.35
CA LYS A 132 -14.16 9.02 -2.63
C LYS A 132 -13.38 9.64 -1.49
N LEU A 133 -13.76 9.37 -0.24
CA LEU A 133 -13.05 9.86 0.92
C LEU A 133 -11.67 9.21 1.02
N ASP A 134 -11.60 7.88 0.86
CA ASP A 134 -10.33 7.15 0.81
C ASP A 134 -9.45 7.70 -0.32
N ASP A 135 -10.01 7.85 -1.53
CA ASP A 135 -9.29 8.38 -2.67
C ASP A 135 -8.69 9.77 -2.40
N ALA A 136 -9.45 10.65 -1.75
CA ALA A 136 -9.00 11.99 -1.40
C ALA A 136 -7.89 11.96 -0.33
N LEU A 137 -8.05 11.13 0.71
CA LEU A 137 -7.07 11.00 1.78
C LEU A 137 -5.77 10.32 1.32
N ASN A 138 -5.85 9.47 0.30
CA ASN A 138 -4.71 8.80 -0.31
C ASN A 138 -4.04 9.60 -1.42
N TYR A 139 -4.66 10.67 -1.91
CA TYR A 139 -4.13 11.42 -3.04
C TYR A 139 -2.66 11.83 -2.82
N LEU A 140 -2.38 12.62 -1.79
CA LEU A 140 -1.03 13.10 -1.53
C LEU A 140 -0.07 12.00 -1.05
N PRO A 141 -0.44 11.14 -0.07
CA PRO A 141 0.39 10.01 0.35
C PRO A 141 0.82 9.10 -0.80
N ALA A 142 -0.07 8.78 -1.73
CA ALA A 142 0.24 7.90 -2.86
C ALA A 142 1.33 8.48 -3.76
N ARG A 143 1.35 9.81 -3.99
CA ARG A 143 2.41 10.45 -4.80
C ARG A 143 3.74 10.47 -4.05
N LEU A 144 3.72 10.71 -2.74
CA LEU A 144 4.92 10.64 -1.91
C LEU A 144 5.49 9.21 -1.88
N THR A 145 4.63 8.21 -1.77
CA THR A 145 5.00 6.79 -1.84
C THR A 145 5.60 6.46 -3.21
N ALA A 146 4.96 6.84 -4.30
CA ALA A 146 5.46 6.63 -5.67
C ALA A 146 6.83 7.30 -5.89
N CYS A 147 7.00 8.54 -5.42
CA CYS A 147 8.28 9.24 -5.46
C CYS A 147 9.35 8.50 -4.65
N SER A 148 8.99 8.03 -3.46
CA SER A 148 9.92 7.32 -2.58
C SER A 148 10.35 5.98 -3.18
N TYR A 149 9.43 5.21 -3.79
CA TYR A 149 9.76 4.00 -4.55
C TYR A 149 10.74 4.30 -5.69
N ALA A 150 10.56 5.43 -6.39
CA ALA A 150 11.50 5.85 -7.42
C ALA A 150 12.89 6.18 -6.84
N LEU A 151 12.96 6.85 -5.68
CA LEU A 151 14.23 7.22 -5.04
C LEU A 151 15.03 6.02 -4.53
N VAL A 152 14.36 5.00 -3.99
CA VAL A 152 15.03 3.82 -3.40
C VAL A 152 15.17 2.62 -4.36
N GLY A 153 14.76 2.79 -5.63
CA GLY A 153 14.87 1.78 -6.68
C GLY A 153 15.41 2.36 -7.99
N ASN A 154 14.97 1.85 -9.15
CA ASN A 154 15.36 2.43 -10.43
C ASN A 154 14.59 3.72 -10.73
N THR A 155 15.16 4.87 -10.33
CA THR A 155 14.50 6.19 -10.42
C THR A 155 14.03 6.53 -11.83
N ARG A 156 14.89 6.36 -12.83
CA ARG A 156 14.57 6.73 -14.22
C ARG A 156 13.36 5.95 -14.74
N ARG A 157 13.35 4.64 -14.52
CA ARG A 157 12.27 3.75 -14.99
C ARG A 157 10.99 3.95 -14.19
N ALA A 158 11.09 4.06 -12.87
CA ALA A 158 9.95 4.34 -12.00
C ALA A 158 9.21 5.62 -12.39
N LEU A 159 9.94 6.73 -12.60
CA LEU A 159 9.34 8.00 -13.01
C LEU A 159 8.79 7.95 -14.44
N ALA A 160 9.44 7.25 -15.35
CA ALA A 160 8.93 7.06 -16.72
C ALA A 160 7.60 6.30 -16.70
N CYS A 161 7.55 5.14 -16.04
CA CYS A 161 6.34 4.31 -15.90
C CYS A 161 5.21 5.07 -15.21
N TRP A 162 5.49 5.75 -14.09
CA TRP A 162 4.47 6.58 -13.44
C TRP A 162 3.88 7.60 -14.42
N ARG A 163 4.72 8.39 -15.10
CA ARG A 163 4.23 9.45 -16.00
C ARG A 163 3.41 8.93 -17.17
N THR A 164 3.77 7.78 -17.74
CA THR A 164 3.14 7.27 -18.97
C THR A 164 2.01 6.27 -18.72
N GLN A 165 2.01 5.55 -17.60
CA GLN A 165 1.11 4.41 -17.38
C GLN A 165 0.08 4.65 -16.27
N ALA A 166 0.41 5.43 -15.23
CA ALA A 166 -0.52 5.68 -14.12
C ALA A 166 -1.86 6.29 -14.54
N PRO A 167 -1.94 7.21 -15.54
CA PRO A 167 -3.22 7.77 -15.99
C PRO A 167 -4.17 6.74 -16.62
N GLY A 168 -3.64 5.59 -17.07
CA GLY A 168 -4.45 4.52 -17.65
C GLY A 168 -5.09 3.59 -16.60
N TRP A 169 -4.74 3.74 -15.32
CA TRP A 169 -5.26 2.90 -14.25
C TRP A 169 -6.53 3.50 -13.62
N ASP A 170 -7.50 2.65 -13.26
CA ASP A 170 -8.81 3.10 -12.75
C ASP A 170 -8.71 3.91 -11.45
N SER A 171 -7.85 3.47 -10.53
CA SER A 171 -7.62 4.19 -9.27
C SER A 171 -6.60 5.30 -9.46
N PRO A 172 -6.93 6.55 -9.08
CA PRO A 172 -6.02 7.68 -9.17
C PRO A 172 -4.83 7.55 -8.20
N ASN A 173 -4.88 6.63 -7.24
CA ASN A 173 -3.86 6.45 -6.21
C ASN A 173 -3.03 5.18 -6.44
N ALA A 174 -3.69 4.07 -6.80
CA ALA A 174 -3.00 2.82 -7.05
C ALA A 174 -2.10 2.90 -8.30
N GLY A 175 -2.58 3.58 -9.36
CA GLY A 175 -1.82 3.76 -10.61
C GLY A 175 -0.41 4.32 -10.40
N PRO A 176 -0.25 5.50 -9.77
CA PRO A 176 1.06 6.06 -9.44
C PRO A 176 1.96 5.13 -8.64
N VAL A 177 1.44 4.53 -7.57
CA VAL A 177 2.24 3.70 -6.65
C VAL A 177 2.70 2.41 -7.33
N MET A 178 1.81 1.71 -8.03
CA MET A 178 2.13 0.47 -8.71
C MET A 178 3.02 0.71 -9.94
N ALA A 179 2.76 1.74 -10.74
CA ALA A 179 3.59 2.06 -11.90
C ALA A 179 5.03 2.43 -11.48
N ALA A 180 5.18 3.26 -10.45
CA ALA A 180 6.48 3.61 -9.91
C ALA A 180 7.18 2.39 -9.29
N GLY A 181 6.46 1.57 -8.51
CA GLY A 181 7.01 0.37 -7.90
C GLY A 181 7.44 -0.69 -8.93
N ALA A 182 6.62 -0.95 -9.94
CA ALA A 182 6.94 -1.88 -11.02
C ALA A 182 8.14 -1.39 -11.86
N GLY A 183 8.19 -0.09 -12.19
CA GLY A 183 9.33 0.52 -12.86
C GLY A 183 10.61 0.49 -12.01
N ALA A 184 10.50 0.75 -10.70
CA ALA A 184 11.61 0.68 -9.75
C ALA A 184 12.20 -0.74 -9.66
N LEU A 185 11.36 -1.76 -9.75
CA LEU A 185 11.72 -3.19 -9.74
C LEU A 185 12.07 -3.74 -11.13
N GLN A 186 11.81 -3.00 -12.20
CA GLN A 186 12.06 -3.41 -13.60
C GLN A 186 11.29 -4.68 -13.98
N ILE A 187 10.02 -4.74 -13.58
CA ILE A 187 9.09 -5.84 -13.87
C ILE A 187 7.80 -5.30 -14.50
N GLN A 188 7.03 -6.20 -15.13
CA GLN A 188 5.72 -5.90 -15.69
C GLN A 188 4.58 -6.47 -14.85
N LEU A 189 3.68 -5.61 -14.41
CA LEU A 189 2.43 -5.92 -13.69
C LEU A 189 1.22 -5.59 -14.57
N GLY A 190 0.00 -5.91 -14.11
CA GLY A 190 -1.24 -5.73 -14.86
C GLY A 190 -1.56 -6.87 -15.83
N GLY A 191 -2.36 -6.61 -16.86
CA GLY A 191 -2.91 -7.60 -17.79
C GLY A 191 -4.10 -8.38 -17.22
N ALA A 192 -4.57 -9.39 -17.97
CA ALA A 192 -5.75 -10.20 -17.64
C ALA A 192 -5.80 -10.70 -16.19
N ALA A 193 -6.95 -10.50 -15.56
CA ALA A 193 -7.32 -11.06 -14.26
C ALA A 193 -8.81 -11.41 -14.23
N ASP A 194 -9.16 -12.56 -13.66
CA ASP A 194 -10.55 -13.01 -13.51
C ASP A 194 -11.17 -12.51 -12.21
N TYR A 195 -12.20 -11.67 -12.33
CA TYR A 195 -13.02 -11.16 -11.23
C TYR A 195 -14.45 -11.68 -11.39
N HIS A 196 -14.91 -12.49 -10.42
CA HIS A 196 -16.28 -13.02 -10.38
C HIS A 196 -16.75 -13.71 -11.68
N GLY A 197 -15.84 -14.34 -12.45
CA GLY A 197 -16.16 -15.01 -13.70
C GLY A 197 -16.07 -14.12 -14.94
N ALA A 198 -15.69 -12.86 -14.80
CA ALA A 198 -15.38 -11.95 -15.89
C ALA A 198 -13.87 -11.70 -15.96
N THR A 199 -13.29 -11.87 -17.15
CA THR A 199 -11.89 -11.49 -17.39
C THR A 199 -11.83 -9.98 -17.60
N GLU A 200 -11.19 -9.29 -16.67
CA GLU A 200 -10.85 -7.87 -16.80
C GLU A 200 -9.43 -7.72 -17.32
N GLU A 201 -9.27 -6.99 -18.42
CA GLU A 201 -7.96 -6.63 -18.96
C GLU A 201 -7.50 -5.32 -18.32
N ARG A 202 -6.50 -5.41 -17.44
CA ARG A 202 -5.88 -4.24 -16.81
C ARG A 202 -4.70 -3.73 -17.64
N PRO A 203 -4.48 -2.40 -17.71
CA PRO A 203 -3.34 -1.86 -18.43
C PRO A 203 -2.02 -2.42 -17.86
N THR A 204 -1.00 -2.54 -18.69
CA THR A 204 0.31 -2.98 -18.21
C THR A 204 0.99 -1.86 -17.42
N LEU A 205 1.54 -2.19 -16.25
CA LEU A 205 2.33 -1.29 -15.41
C LEU A 205 3.79 -1.79 -15.30
N GLY A 206 4.73 -0.86 -15.24
CA GLY A 206 6.17 -1.14 -15.25
C GLY A 206 6.75 -1.44 -16.63
N GLU A 207 8.01 -1.84 -16.62
CA GLU A 207 8.76 -2.28 -17.81
C GLU A 207 9.80 -3.32 -17.40
N GLY A 208 10.01 -4.35 -18.23
CA GLY A 208 10.98 -5.41 -17.95
C GLY A 208 10.37 -6.81 -18.05
N LEU A 209 10.84 -7.72 -17.21
CA LEU A 209 10.46 -9.13 -17.26
C LEU A 209 9.14 -9.39 -16.51
N LYS A 210 8.52 -10.52 -16.83
CA LYS A 210 7.39 -11.03 -16.04
C LYS A 210 7.87 -11.40 -14.63
N PRO A 211 7.14 -11.00 -13.57
CA PRO A 211 7.56 -11.22 -12.20
C PRO A 211 7.66 -12.70 -11.86
N GLN A 212 8.67 -13.04 -11.08
CA GLN A 212 8.91 -14.37 -10.55
C GLN A 212 8.81 -14.36 -9.03
N ALA A 213 8.86 -15.55 -8.41
CA ALA A 213 8.76 -15.69 -6.96
C ALA A 213 9.78 -14.83 -6.19
N TYR A 214 11.02 -14.71 -6.70
CA TYR A 214 12.06 -13.90 -6.06
C TYR A 214 11.76 -12.39 -6.08
N ASP A 215 10.95 -11.91 -7.04
CA ASP A 215 10.57 -10.50 -7.11
C ASP A 215 9.63 -10.08 -5.99
N ILE A 216 8.92 -11.03 -5.36
CA ILE A 216 8.11 -10.77 -4.15
C ILE A 216 9.01 -10.22 -3.05
N ARG A 217 10.18 -10.84 -2.81
CA ARG A 217 11.16 -10.32 -1.84
C ARG A 217 11.71 -8.96 -2.25
N ARG A 218 11.92 -8.71 -3.54
CA ARG A 218 12.37 -7.40 -4.02
C ARG A 218 11.32 -6.32 -3.76
N ALA A 219 10.04 -6.61 -3.96
CA ALA A 219 8.94 -5.70 -3.62
C ALA A 219 8.85 -5.43 -2.11
N GLN A 220 8.97 -6.47 -1.27
CA GLN A 220 9.05 -6.33 0.18
C GLN A 220 10.22 -5.43 0.61
N GLN A 221 11.39 -5.62 0.01
CA GLN A 221 12.58 -4.80 0.26
C GLN A 221 12.38 -3.34 -0.16
N LEU A 222 11.73 -3.09 -1.30
CA LEU A 222 11.41 -1.74 -1.77
C LEU A 222 10.54 -0.99 -0.75
N VAL A 223 9.47 -1.63 -0.27
CA VAL A 223 8.60 -1.07 0.78
C VAL A 223 9.41 -0.80 2.06
N ARG A 224 10.27 -1.73 2.47
CA ARG A 224 11.11 -1.56 3.67
C ARG A 224 12.13 -0.43 3.53
N HIS A 225 12.83 -0.31 2.40
CA HIS A 225 13.76 0.80 2.16
C HIS A 225 13.03 2.14 2.14
N THR A 226 11.82 2.16 1.60
CA THR A 226 10.96 3.35 1.62
C THR A 226 10.57 3.74 3.04
N LEU A 227 10.23 2.78 3.89
CA LEU A 227 10.00 3.02 5.31
C LEU A 227 11.23 3.61 6.00
N TRP A 228 12.42 3.05 5.75
CA TRP A 228 13.66 3.61 6.30
C TRP A 228 13.95 5.04 5.82
N LEU A 229 13.67 5.34 4.54
CA LEU A 229 13.77 6.69 4.01
C LEU A 229 12.85 7.65 4.78
N TRP A 230 11.59 7.29 4.97
CA TRP A 230 10.63 8.12 5.71
C TRP A 230 11.04 8.31 7.16
N LEU A 231 11.45 7.24 7.86
CA LEU A 231 11.94 7.34 9.24
C LEU A 231 13.18 8.23 9.34
N GLY A 232 14.11 8.13 8.39
CA GLY A 232 15.29 9.01 8.32
C GLY A 232 14.91 10.48 8.13
N LEU A 233 13.99 10.77 7.21
CA LEU A 233 13.51 12.14 6.97
C LEU A 233 12.79 12.71 8.19
N ILE A 234 11.96 11.90 8.86
CA ILE A 234 11.26 12.29 10.09
C ILE A 234 12.26 12.57 11.21
N ALA A 235 13.28 11.72 11.38
CA ALA A 235 14.31 11.91 12.39
C ALA A 235 15.12 13.19 12.15
N VAL A 236 15.54 13.45 10.91
CA VAL A 236 16.23 14.69 10.53
C VAL A 236 15.35 15.90 10.82
N ALA A 237 14.09 15.88 10.40
CA ALA A 237 13.14 16.97 10.68
C ALA A 237 13.01 17.21 12.18
N ALA A 238 12.79 16.15 12.97
CA ALA A 238 12.64 16.24 14.42
C ALA A 238 13.89 16.81 15.12
N ILE A 239 15.09 16.47 14.65
CA ILE A 239 16.34 17.03 15.16
C ILE A 239 16.42 18.52 14.80
N THR A 240 16.14 18.89 13.55
CA THR A 240 16.19 20.30 13.13
C THR A 240 15.19 21.17 13.91
N PHE A 241 13.95 20.72 14.11
CA PHE A 241 12.96 21.47 14.87
C PHE A 241 13.27 21.60 16.37
N ARG A 242 14.13 20.75 16.93
CA ARG A 242 14.59 20.89 18.33
C ARG A 242 15.78 21.84 18.48
N LEU A 243 16.49 22.12 17.40
CA LEU A 243 17.67 22.98 17.39
C LEU A 243 17.34 24.47 17.16
N PHE A 244 16.11 24.79 16.78
CA PHE A 244 15.57 26.14 16.63
C PHE A 244 14.50 26.40 17.69
#